data_AF-A0AAV9FX61-F1
#
_entry.id   AF-A0AAV9FX61-F1
#
_cell.length_a   1.000
_cell.length_b   1.000
_cell.length_c   1.000
_cell.angle_alpha   90.00
_cell.angle_beta   90.00
_cell.angle_gamma   90.00
#
_symmetry.space_group_name_H-M   'P 1'
#
loop_
_entity.id
_entity.type
_entity.pdbx_description
1 polymer ?
#
loop_
_entity_poly.entity_id
_entity_poly.type
_entity_poly.pdbx_seq_one_letter_code
_entity_poly.pdbx_strand_id
1 'polypeptide(L)'
;MEFRSRSDTYTVRFMDWLRIQVLIIIFFFYCGPLLSQGTQSSAGPAPEENADIHKKDASTLDKEYYEYYFRTIPDVGALEKAKLEYNLIRSFKLELRKREPSITQDYLKQIKAASIRYERVNSDSIWMRGIRNQMQHIRFQEYMYIVIYDKYFLYISYEINPSRYVMEPYQVQLIFQKENPFFIKLPDP
;
A
#
# COMPACT_ATOMS: atom_id res chain seq x y z
N MET A 1 -38.25 -8.90 -25.10
CA MET A 1 -36.95 -9.36 -25.59
C MET A 1 -36.28 -8.15 -26.22
N GLU A 2 -35.39 -7.49 -25.49
CA GLU A 2 -34.57 -6.40 -26.04
C GLU A 2 -33.13 -6.62 -25.57
N PHE A 3 -32.28 -7.08 -26.48
CA PHE A 3 -30.84 -7.18 -26.29
C PHE A 3 -30.24 -5.79 -26.54
N ARG A 4 -29.89 -5.05 -25.48
CA ARG A 4 -29.01 -3.88 -25.60
C ARG A 4 -27.56 -4.34 -25.64
N SER A 5 -26.89 -4.00 -26.73
CA SER A 5 -25.49 -4.31 -27.01
C SER A 5 -24.55 -3.72 -25.95
N ARG A 6 -23.65 -4.55 -25.42
CA ARG A 6 -22.62 -4.17 -24.44
C ARG A 6 -21.43 -3.40 -25.05
N SER A 7 -21.47 -3.07 -26.34
CA SER A 7 -20.40 -2.36 -27.06
C SER A 7 -20.32 -0.86 -26.72
N ASP A 8 -21.41 -0.26 -26.27
CA ASP A 8 -21.54 1.20 -26.26
C ASP A 8 -20.99 1.86 -24.98
N THR A 9 -20.73 1.09 -23.93
CA THR A 9 -20.19 1.63 -22.66
C THR A 9 -18.68 1.82 -22.66
N TYR A 10 -17.94 1.12 -23.53
CA TYR A 10 -16.47 1.22 -23.58
C TYR A 10 -15.99 2.41 -24.42
N THR A 11 -16.72 2.77 -25.47
CA THR A 11 -16.35 3.86 -26.39
C THR A 11 -16.50 5.23 -25.73
N VAL A 12 -17.54 5.45 -24.93
CA VAL A 12 -17.79 6.74 -24.25
C VAL A 12 -16.69 7.05 -23.22
N ARG A 13 -16.24 6.06 -22.45
CA ARG A 13 -15.18 6.26 -21.43
C ARG A 13 -13.80 6.53 -22.02
N PHE A 14 -13.50 5.99 -23.21
CA PHE A 14 -12.23 6.23 -23.89
C PHE A 14 -12.16 7.66 -24.47
N MET A 15 -13.26 8.15 -25.02
CA MET A 15 -13.32 9.50 -25.60
C MET A 15 -13.19 10.62 -24.56
N ASP A 16 -13.69 10.43 -23.34
CA ASP A 16 -13.58 11.43 -22.27
C ASP A 16 -12.15 11.54 -21.71
N TRP A 17 -11.42 10.43 -21.61
CA TRP A 17 -10.01 10.45 -21.18
C TRP A 17 -9.10 11.19 -22.19
N LEU A 18 -9.36 10.98 -23.47
CA LEU A 18 -8.63 11.63 -24.56
C LEU A 18 -8.92 13.14 -24.64
N ARG A 19 -10.17 13.54 -24.36
CA ARG A 19 -10.57 14.96 -24.27
C ARG A 19 -9.93 15.70 -23.09
N ILE A 20 -9.82 15.04 -21.93
CA ILE A 20 -9.18 15.62 -20.74
C ILE A 20 -7.67 15.81 -20.96
N GLN A 21 -6.99 14.86 -21.60
CA GLN A 21 -5.56 15.01 -21.92
C GLN A 21 -5.29 16.16 -22.90
N VAL A 22 -6.14 16.35 -23.91
CA VAL A 22 -5.99 17.46 -24.87
C VAL A 22 -6.16 18.83 -24.18
N LEU A 23 -7.09 18.96 -23.22
CA LEU A 23 -7.29 20.21 -22.48
C LEU A 23 -6.09 20.57 -21.57
N ILE A 24 -5.44 19.58 -20.96
CA ILE A 24 -4.27 19.81 -20.09
C ILE A 24 -3.05 20.27 -20.92
N ILE A 25 -2.85 19.71 -22.12
CA ILE A 25 -1.74 20.08 -23.01
C ILE A 25 -1.92 21.51 -23.55
N ILE A 26 -3.14 21.91 -23.89
CA ILE A 26 -3.45 23.28 -24.34
C ILE A 26 -3.25 24.28 -23.19
N PHE A 27 -3.67 23.96 -21.97
CA PHE A 27 -3.47 24.84 -20.81
C PHE A 27 -1.98 25.08 -20.50
N PHE A 28 -1.14 24.04 -20.62
CA PHE A 28 0.31 24.17 -20.44
C PHE A 28 1.00 24.99 -21.55
N PHE A 29 0.48 24.98 -22.77
CA PHE A 29 1.03 25.76 -23.90
C PHE A 29 0.60 27.23 -23.92
N TYR A 30 -0.52 27.60 -23.31
CA TYR A 30 -1.04 28.99 -23.32
C TYR A 30 -0.69 29.80 -22.06
N CYS A 31 -0.09 29.21 -21.02
CA CYS A 31 0.26 29.91 -19.77
C CYS A 31 1.72 30.40 -19.65
N GLY A 32 2.53 30.37 -20.72
CA GLY A 32 3.83 31.05 -20.75
C GLY A 32 4.18 31.49 -22.17
N PRO A 33 4.48 32.78 -22.43
CA PRO A 33 5.32 33.64 -21.60
C PRO A 33 4.75 35.06 -21.40
N LEU A 34 4.30 35.36 -20.17
CA LEU A 34 4.09 36.75 -19.72
C LEU A 34 4.97 37.02 -18.49
N LEU A 35 6.27 36.79 -18.65
CA LEU A 35 7.29 37.31 -17.73
C LEU A 35 8.60 37.56 -18.50
N SER A 36 8.56 38.55 -19.38
CA SER A 36 9.78 39.15 -19.92
C SER A 36 9.50 40.63 -20.19
N GLN A 37 9.79 41.47 -19.20
CA GLN A 37 9.92 42.90 -19.43
C GLN A 37 11.15 43.36 -18.65
N GLY A 38 12.26 43.47 -19.38
CA GLY A 38 13.47 44.11 -18.90
C GLY A 38 13.47 45.60 -19.23
N THR A 39 14.07 46.37 -18.31
CA THR A 39 14.86 47.61 -18.55
C THR A 39 14.00 48.87 -18.80
N GLN A 40 14.11 50.04 -18.13
CA GLN A 40 15.25 50.76 -17.52
C GLN A 40 14.76 52.03 -16.74
N SER A 41 15.72 52.76 -16.13
CA SER A 41 15.73 54.13 -15.53
C SER A 41 15.47 54.25 -14.02
N SER A 42 16.17 55.03 -13.18
CA SER A 42 17.51 55.69 -13.11
C SER A 42 17.51 56.57 -11.85
N ALA A 43 18.55 56.54 -10.99
CA ALA A 43 19.15 57.71 -10.27
C ALA A 43 19.73 57.38 -8.86
N GLY A 44 21.02 57.69 -8.67
CA GLY A 44 21.59 58.22 -7.40
C GLY A 44 22.25 57.24 -6.41
N PRO A 45 23.54 57.43 -6.03
CA PRO A 45 24.26 56.60 -5.05
C PRO A 45 24.30 57.23 -3.65
N ALA A 46 24.06 56.44 -2.59
CA ALA A 46 24.59 56.60 -1.21
C ALA A 46 23.97 55.52 -0.28
N PRO A 47 24.57 55.20 0.87
CA PRO A 47 25.62 54.20 1.06
C PRO A 47 25.09 52.92 1.75
N GLU A 48 25.87 51.86 1.60
CA GLU A 48 25.72 50.56 2.25
C GLU A 48 25.63 50.68 3.79
N GLU A 49 24.56 50.15 4.40
CA GLU A 49 24.64 49.41 5.67
C GLU A 49 23.35 48.62 5.93
N ASN A 50 23.00 47.71 5.03
CA ASN A 50 22.18 46.54 5.35
C ASN A 50 22.58 45.47 4.32
N ALA A 51 23.85 45.06 4.40
CA ALA A 51 24.29 43.89 3.68
C ALA A 51 23.43 42.72 4.16
N ASP A 52 22.57 42.25 3.26
CA ASP A 52 21.75 41.06 3.37
C ASP A 52 22.52 39.91 4.06
N ILE A 53 22.40 39.82 5.39
CA ILE A 53 22.88 38.67 6.16
C ILE A 53 22.18 37.40 5.66
N HIS A 54 21.00 37.56 5.06
CA HIS A 54 20.23 36.50 4.43
C HIS A 54 20.72 36.06 3.03
N LYS A 55 21.55 36.82 2.31
CA LYS A 55 21.99 36.40 0.94
C LYS A 55 23.18 35.44 0.95
N LYS A 56 24.05 35.50 1.95
CA LYS A 56 25.19 34.56 2.05
C LYS A 56 24.78 33.17 2.49
N ASP A 57 23.71 33.07 3.27
CA ASP A 57 23.18 31.80 3.79
C ASP A 57 21.91 31.33 3.10
N ALA A 58 21.37 32.06 2.10
CA ALA A 58 20.15 31.69 1.38
C ALA A 58 20.22 30.28 0.77
N SER A 59 21.35 29.93 0.12
CA SER A 59 21.55 28.58 -0.44
C SER A 59 21.65 27.50 0.64
N THR A 60 22.13 27.87 1.83
CA THR A 60 22.26 26.97 2.99
C THR A 60 20.90 26.73 3.63
N LEU A 61 20.10 27.80 3.79
CA LEU A 61 18.71 27.76 4.22
C LEU A 61 17.84 26.94 3.26
N ASP A 62 17.95 27.17 1.95
CA ASP A 62 17.21 26.38 0.95
C ASP A 62 17.56 24.89 1.08
N LYS A 63 18.85 24.56 1.20
CA LYS A 63 19.30 23.18 1.42
C LYS A 63 18.73 22.60 2.72
N GLU A 64 18.74 23.34 3.82
CA GLU A 64 18.16 22.91 5.10
C GLU A 64 16.66 22.71 5.00
N TYR A 65 15.92 23.60 4.31
CA TYR A 65 14.49 23.46 4.04
C TYR A 65 14.19 22.23 3.18
N TYR A 66 14.99 21.97 2.13
CA TYR A 66 14.86 20.76 1.31
C TYR A 66 15.16 19.50 2.12
N GLU A 67 16.23 19.48 2.92
CA GLU A 67 16.53 18.34 3.79
C GLU A 67 15.43 18.12 4.84
N TYR A 68 14.89 19.19 5.42
CA TYR A 68 13.78 19.11 6.36
C TYR A 68 12.51 18.55 5.70
N TYR A 69 12.19 18.99 4.48
CA TYR A 69 11.09 18.41 3.70
C TYR A 69 11.27 16.90 3.52
N PHE A 70 12.43 16.44 3.06
CA PHE A 70 12.67 15.00 2.88
C PHE A 70 12.66 14.21 4.20
N ARG A 71 13.15 14.78 5.30
CA ARG A 71 13.10 14.14 6.63
C ARG A 71 11.69 14.09 7.21
N THR A 72 10.79 14.96 6.79
CA THR A 72 9.41 15.06 7.30
C THR A 72 8.38 14.36 6.43
N ILE A 73 8.74 13.92 5.21
CA ILE A 73 7.88 13.03 4.42
C ILE A 73 7.70 11.73 5.21
N PRO A 74 6.46 11.39 5.61
CA PRO A 74 6.21 10.15 6.31
C PRO A 74 6.53 8.97 5.37
N ASP A 75 7.22 7.96 5.90
CA ASP A 75 7.39 6.69 5.20
C ASP A 75 6.06 5.94 5.16
N VAL A 76 5.24 6.28 4.17
CA VAL A 76 3.91 5.69 3.95
C VAL A 76 4.03 4.18 3.77
N GLY A 77 5.11 3.69 3.13
CA GLY A 77 5.31 2.27 2.89
C GLY A 77 5.54 1.49 4.19
N ALA A 78 6.42 1.99 5.06
CA ALA A 78 6.64 1.38 6.37
C ALA A 78 5.37 1.41 7.23
N LEU A 79 4.61 2.50 7.19
CA LEU A 79 3.34 2.63 7.92
C LEU A 79 2.28 1.64 7.42
N GLU A 80 2.09 1.54 6.11
CA GLU A 80 1.14 0.61 5.49
C GLU A 80 1.50 -0.84 5.80
N LYS A 81 2.80 -1.19 5.73
CA LYS A 81 3.29 -2.51 6.12
C LYS A 81 3.01 -2.81 7.59
N ALA A 82 3.31 -1.87 8.49
CA ALA A 82 3.07 -2.05 9.92
C ALA A 82 1.58 -2.24 10.24
N LYS A 83 0.69 -1.51 9.55
CA LYS A 83 -0.77 -1.67 9.68
C LYS A 83 -1.23 -3.05 9.21
N LEU A 84 -0.74 -3.51 8.05
CA LEU A 84 -1.03 -4.84 7.54
C LEU A 84 -0.59 -5.91 8.55
N GLU A 85 0.66 -5.86 9.00
CA GLU A 85 1.20 -6.81 9.97
C GLU A 85 0.41 -6.79 11.28
N TYR A 86 0.03 -5.61 11.77
CA TYR A 86 -0.83 -5.48 12.95
C TYR A 86 -2.17 -6.22 12.77
N ASN A 87 -2.87 -5.99 11.66
CA ASN A 87 -4.15 -6.61 11.37
C ASN A 87 -4.04 -8.15 11.27
N LEU A 88 -3.01 -8.63 10.58
CA LEU A 88 -2.76 -10.06 10.41
C LEU A 88 -2.43 -10.72 11.75
N ILE A 89 -1.52 -10.14 12.54
CA ILE A 89 -1.10 -10.68 13.85
C ILE A 89 -2.26 -10.66 14.84
N ARG A 90 -3.03 -9.57 14.90
CA ARG A 90 -4.20 -9.44 15.79
C ARG A 90 -5.20 -10.56 15.50
N SER A 91 -5.55 -10.73 14.22
CA SER A 91 -6.50 -11.76 13.78
C SER A 91 -5.97 -13.16 14.06
N PHE A 92 -4.67 -13.38 13.83
CA PHE A 92 -4.01 -14.65 14.08
C PHE A 92 -4.03 -15.07 15.55
N LYS A 93 -3.67 -14.16 16.46
CA LYS A 93 -3.73 -14.41 17.90
C LYS A 93 -5.16 -14.70 18.37
N LEU A 94 -6.13 -13.96 17.85
CA LEU A 94 -7.53 -14.15 18.21
C LEU A 94 -8.06 -15.52 17.77
N GLU A 95 -7.79 -15.94 16.54
CA GLU A 95 -8.21 -17.26 16.06
C GLU A 95 -7.48 -18.41 16.74
N LEU A 96 -6.18 -18.29 17.00
CA LEU A 96 -5.45 -19.30 17.76
C LEU A 96 -6.04 -19.48 19.15
N ARG A 97 -6.33 -18.39 19.86
CA ARG A 97 -6.91 -18.46 21.21
C ARG A 97 -8.30 -19.13 21.22
N LYS A 98 -9.09 -18.93 20.16
CA LYS A 98 -10.42 -19.55 20.04
C LYS A 98 -10.34 -21.05 19.76
N ARG A 99 -9.41 -21.48 18.90
CA ARG A 99 -9.32 -22.88 18.45
C ARG A 99 -8.45 -23.76 19.33
N GLU A 100 -7.43 -23.18 19.95
CA GLU A 100 -6.44 -23.87 20.77
C GLU A 100 -6.35 -23.20 22.15
N PRO A 101 -7.30 -23.48 23.06
CA PRO A 101 -7.32 -22.89 24.40
C PRO A 101 -6.14 -23.37 25.28
N SER A 102 -5.44 -24.41 24.85
CA SER A 102 -4.22 -24.93 25.49
C SER A 102 -3.01 -24.00 25.34
N ILE A 103 -3.05 -23.04 24.40
CA ILE A 103 -1.95 -22.12 24.14
C ILE A 103 -1.84 -21.09 25.27
N THR A 104 -0.64 -20.99 25.84
CA THR A 104 -0.34 -20.01 26.88
C THR A 104 -0.25 -18.59 26.34
N GLN A 105 -0.55 -17.61 27.19
CA GLN A 105 -0.44 -16.20 26.81
C GLN A 105 1.00 -15.80 26.45
N ASP A 106 2.00 -16.47 27.03
CA ASP A 106 3.41 -16.20 26.71
C ASP A 106 3.78 -16.65 25.31
N TYR A 107 3.22 -17.76 24.81
CA TYR A 107 3.37 -18.15 23.41
C TYR A 107 2.76 -17.10 22.48
N LEU A 108 1.58 -16.56 22.81
CA LEU A 108 0.96 -15.49 22.00
C LEU A 108 1.77 -14.19 22.00
N LYS A 109 2.56 -13.91 23.05
CA LYS A 109 3.46 -12.74 23.07
C LYS A 109 4.66 -12.89 22.14
N GLN A 110 5.08 -14.12 21.84
CA GLN A 110 6.20 -14.40 20.93
C GLN A 110 5.84 -14.10 19.47
N ILE A 111 4.56 -14.21 19.10
CA ILE A 111 4.05 -13.89 17.76
C ILE A 111 4.16 -12.38 17.51
N LYS A 112 5.20 -12.00 16.78
CA LYS A 112 5.53 -10.62 16.36
C LYS A 112 5.77 -10.58 14.85
N ALA A 113 5.79 -9.37 14.27
CA ALA A 113 6.04 -9.15 12.84
C ALA A 113 7.26 -9.90 12.30
N ALA A 114 8.39 -9.86 13.02
CA ALA A 114 9.62 -10.53 12.62
C ALA A 114 9.55 -12.07 12.64
N SER A 115 8.59 -12.65 13.37
CA SER A 115 8.48 -14.10 13.56
C SER A 115 7.47 -14.76 12.63
N ILE A 116 6.54 -13.98 12.09
CA ILE A 116 5.49 -14.49 11.20
C ILE A 116 5.95 -14.37 9.75
N ARG A 117 5.55 -15.34 8.92
CA ARG A 117 5.62 -15.21 7.47
C ARG A 117 4.20 -15.02 6.96
N TYR A 118 4.00 -14.13 6.01
CA TYR A 118 2.71 -13.96 5.39
C TYR A 118 2.86 -13.71 3.89
N GLU A 119 1.88 -14.15 3.12
CA GLU A 119 1.85 -14.05 1.68
C GLU A 119 0.47 -13.58 1.23
N ARG A 120 0.43 -12.66 0.25
CA ARG A 120 -0.82 -12.28 -0.41
C ARG A 120 -1.22 -13.37 -1.38
N VAL A 121 -2.44 -13.85 -1.24
CA VAL A 121 -3.01 -14.88 -2.10
C VAL A 121 -3.54 -14.23 -3.36
N ASN A 122 -2.90 -14.54 -4.49
CA ASN A 122 -3.38 -14.15 -5.81
C ASN A 122 -4.30 -15.25 -6.39
N SER A 123 -5.10 -14.89 -7.40
CA SER A 123 -6.11 -15.79 -7.98
C SER A 123 -5.53 -17.07 -8.59
N ASP A 124 -4.29 -16.99 -9.06
CA ASP A 124 -3.49 -18.03 -9.71
C ASP A 124 -2.53 -18.76 -8.75
N SER A 125 -2.41 -18.28 -7.50
CA SER A 125 -1.49 -18.81 -6.50
C SER A 125 -1.75 -20.28 -6.16
N ILE A 126 -0.70 -20.97 -5.71
CA ILE A 126 -0.79 -22.36 -5.22
C ILE A 126 -1.80 -22.49 -4.07
N TRP A 127 -1.91 -21.44 -3.24
CA TRP A 127 -2.85 -21.36 -2.14
C TRP A 127 -4.30 -21.42 -2.63
N MET A 128 -4.64 -20.68 -3.69
CA MET A 128 -6.00 -20.71 -4.25
C MET A 128 -6.39 -22.08 -4.79
N ARG A 129 -5.45 -22.83 -5.36
CA ARG A 129 -5.72 -24.21 -5.82
C ARG A 129 -6.08 -25.11 -4.64
N GLY A 130 -5.28 -25.05 -3.56
CA GLY A 130 -5.56 -25.79 -2.32
C GLY A 130 -6.88 -25.39 -1.67
N ILE A 131 -7.12 -24.08 -1.53
CA ILE A 131 -8.34 -23.50 -0.94
C ILE A 131 -9.57 -23.93 -1.72
N ARG A 132 -9.57 -23.87 -3.06
CA ARG A 132 -10.74 -24.29 -3.86
C ARG A 132 -11.05 -25.77 -3.69
N ASN A 133 -10.02 -26.60 -3.55
CA ASN A 133 -10.21 -28.04 -3.39
C ASN A 133 -10.78 -28.39 -2.00
N GLN A 134 -10.28 -27.76 -0.94
CA GLN A 134 -10.65 -28.08 0.45
C GLN A 134 -11.83 -27.26 0.98
N MET A 135 -11.97 -26.02 0.51
CA MET A 135 -12.90 -25.02 1.02
C MET A 135 -13.66 -24.38 -0.15
N GLN A 136 -14.49 -25.18 -0.82
CA GLN A 136 -15.22 -24.80 -2.06
C GLN A 136 -16.14 -23.58 -1.90
N HIS A 137 -16.55 -23.25 -0.68
CA HIS A 137 -17.37 -22.07 -0.38
C HIS A 137 -16.58 -20.75 -0.41
N ILE A 138 -15.24 -20.82 -0.34
CA ILE A 138 -14.38 -19.64 -0.36
C ILE A 138 -14.17 -19.19 -1.81
N ARG A 139 -14.65 -17.99 -2.09
CA ARG A 139 -14.39 -17.30 -3.37
C ARG A 139 -13.15 -16.44 -3.25
N PHE A 140 -12.49 -16.22 -4.39
CA PHE A 140 -11.36 -15.31 -4.45
C PHE A 140 -11.80 -13.88 -4.09
N GLN A 141 -11.01 -13.23 -3.23
CA GLN A 141 -11.12 -11.83 -2.85
C GLN A 141 -9.77 -11.17 -3.07
N GLU A 142 -9.77 -9.87 -3.36
CA GLU A 142 -8.55 -9.13 -3.68
C GLU A 142 -7.55 -9.07 -2.52
N TYR A 143 -8.04 -9.06 -1.27
CA TYR A 143 -7.23 -8.94 -0.06
C TYR A 143 -7.26 -10.22 0.76
N MET A 144 -6.79 -11.31 0.15
CA MET A 144 -6.59 -12.60 0.81
C MET A 144 -5.12 -12.77 1.22
N TYR A 145 -4.89 -13.34 2.40
CA TYR A 145 -3.56 -13.58 2.96
C TYR A 145 -3.48 -14.94 3.62
N ILE A 146 -2.31 -15.58 3.50
CA ILE A 146 -1.91 -16.72 4.34
C ILE A 146 -0.90 -16.23 5.34
N VAL A 147 -1.14 -16.51 6.62
CA VAL A 147 -0.20 -16.24 7.71
C VAL A 147 0.31 -17.58 8.26
N ILE A 148 1.62 -17.70 8.36
CA ILE A 148 2.33 -18.90 8.76
C ILE A 148 3.17 -18.57 9.99
N TYR A 149 2.93 -19.30 11.06
CA TYR A 149 3.74 -19.25 12.27
C TYR A 149 3.88 -20.65 12.85
N ASP A 150 5.13 -21.10 13.00
CA ASP A 150 5.46 -22.43 13.50
C ASP A 150 4.70 -23.54 12.73
N LYS A 151 3.73 -24.19 13.37
CA LYS A 151 2.91 -25.27 12.80
C LYS A 151 1.56 -24.82 12.26
N TYR A 152 1.22 -23.55 12.41
CA TYR A 152 -0.11 -23.02 12.12
C TYR A 152 -0.14 -22.24 10.82
N PHE A 153 -1.15 -22.55 10.01
CA PHE A 153 -1.45 -21.87 8.76
C PHE A 153 -2.84 -21.25 8.87
N LEU A 154 -2.91 -19.94 8.77
CA LEU A 154 -4.17 -19.21 8.87
C LEU A 154 -4.46 -18.47 7.57
N TYR A 155 -5.63 -18.73 7.02
CA TYR A 155 -6.21 -17.93 5.97
C TYR A 155 -6.98 -16.76 6.57
N ILE A 156 -6.74 -15.57 6.03
CA ILE A 156 -7.41 -14.33 6.40
C ILE A 156 -7.81 -13.60 5.13
N SER A 157 -9.04 -13.08 5.08
CA SER A 157 -9.45 -12.18 4.01
C SER A 157 -10.12 -10.91 4.51
N TYR A 158 -10.04 -9.88 3.68
CA TYR A 158 -10.58 -8.55 3.94
C TYR A 158 -11.39 -8.05 2.74
N GLU A 159 -12.44 -7.27 3.01
CA GLU A 159 -13.22 -6.62 1.95
C GLU A 159 -12.49 -5.41 1.35
N ILE A 160 -11.70 -4.71 2.18
CA ILE A 160 -11.00 -3.48 1.83
C ILE A 160 -9.51 -3.66 2.15
N ASN A 161 -8.63 -2.86 1.54
CA ASN A 161 -7.19 -2.95 1.72
C ASN A 161 -6.77 -2.83 3.21
N PRO A 162 -6.27 -3.92 3.82
CA PRO A 162 -5.89 -3.95 5.24
C PRO A 162 -4.57 -3.22 5.55
N SER A 163 -3.85 -2.75 4.53
CA SER A 163 -2.63 -1.95 4.73
C SER A 163 -2.98 -0.48 5.02
N ARG A 164 -4.18 -0.03 4.61
CA ARG A 164 -4.61 1.37 4.79
C ARG A 164 -5.29 1.61 6.13
N TYR A 165 -6.08 0.65 6.60
CA TYR A 165 -6.93 0.78 7.79
C TYR A 165 -6.72 -0.39 8.75
N VAL A 166 -6.85 -0.11 10.05
CA VAL A 166 -7.00 -1.17 11.06
C VAL A 166 -8.43 -1.67 11.01
N MET A 167 -8.61 -2.96 10.75
CA MET A 167 -9.94 -3.52 10.54
C MET A 167 -10.04 -4.97 10.96
N GLU A 168 -11.28 -5.44 11.10
CA GLU A 168 -11.57 -6.83 11.35
C GLU A 168 -11.60 -7.60 10.02
N PRO A 169 -11.13 -8.85 10.01
CA PRO A 169 -11.17 -9.67 8.82
C PRO A 169 -12.60 -10.06 8.47
N TYR A 170 -12.88 -10.14 7.18
CA TYR A 170 -14.15 -10.61 6.64
C TYR A 170 -14.34 -12.11 6.91
N GLN A 171 -13.29 -12.88 6.64
CA GLN A 171 -13.28 -14.32 6.86
C GLN A 171 -11.93 -14.74 7.42
N VAL A 172 -11.94 -15.65 8.38
CA VAL A 172 -10.72 -16.26 8.92
C VAL A 172 -10.92 -17.75 9.09
N GLN A 173 -9.93 -18.53 8.64
CA GLN A 173 -9.99 -19.97 8.75
C GLN A 173 -8.61 -20.56 8.99
N LEU A 174 -8.48 -21.35 10.06
CA LEU A 174 -7.27 -22.11 10.33
C LEU A 174 -7.24 -23.31 9.37
N ILE A 175 -6.21 -23.37 8.52
CA ILE A 175 -6.09 -24.38 7.47
C ILE A 175 -5.37 -25.62 8.00
N PHE A 176 -4.37 -25.49 8.88
CA PHE A 176 -3.63 -26.65 9.40
C PHE A 176 -3.11 -26.52 10.84
N GLN A 177 -3.16 -27.65 11.53
CA GLN A 177 -2.31 -28.09 12.62
C GLN A 177 -1.42 -29.19 11.99
N LYS A 178 -0.10 -29.15 12.15
CA LYS A 178 0.95 -29.96 11.47
C LYS A 178 0.83 -31.51 11.52
N GLU A 179 -0.31 -32.06 11.94
CA GLU A 179 -0.62 -33.50 11.87
C GLU A 179 -1.52 -33.79 10.65
N ASN A 180 -1.00 -33.62 9.42
CA ASN A 180 -1.60 -34.20 8.20
C ASN A 180 -0.51 -34.39 7.11
N PRO A 181 -0.52 -35.49 6.34
CA PRO A 181 0.65 -36.15 5.73
C PRO A 181 1.11 -35.53 4.39
N PHE A 182 0.89 -34.24 4.19
CA PHE A 182 1.31 -33.55 2.96
C PHE A 182 2.71 -32.97 3.12
N PHE A 183 3.69 -33.84 3.38
CA PHE A 183 5.08 -33.56 3.04
C PHE A 183 5.18 -33.55 1.51
N ILE A 184 4.93 -32.39 0.89
CA ILE A 184 5.38 -32.15 -0.47
C ILE A 184 6.89 -32.03 -0.36
N LYS A 185 7.61 -33.13 -0.60
CA LYS A 185 9.05 -33.08 -0.87
C LYS A 185 9.20 -32.26 -2.15
N LEU A 186 9.69 -31.02 -2.04
CA LEU A 186 10.19 -30.32 -3.22
C LEU A 186 11.38 -31.16 -3.75
N PRO A 187 11.50 -31.39 -5.06
CA PRO A 187 12.67 -32.04 -5.61
C PRO A 187 13.91 -31.16 -5.33
N ASP A 188 14.99 -31.79 -4.90
CA ASP A 188 16.28 -31.14 -4.68
C ASP A 188 16.82 -30.52 -5.99
N PRO A 189 17.62 -29.44 -5.90
CA PRO A 189 18.08 -28.64 -7.05
C PRO A 189 18.88 -29.42 -8.09
#